data_AF-A0AA50TZV5-F1
#
_entry.id   AF-A0AA50TZV5-F1
#
_cell.length_a   1.000
_cell.length_b   1.000
_cell.length_c   1.000
_cell.angle_alpha   90.00
_cell.angle_beta   90.00
_cell.angle_gamma   90.00
#
_symmetry.space_group_name_H-M   'P 1'
#
loop_
_entity.id
_entity.type
_entity.pdbx_description
1 polymer ?
#
loop_
_entity_poly.entity_id
_entity_poly.type
_entity_poly.pdbx_seq_one_letter_code
_entity_poly.pdbx_strand_id
1 'polypeptide(L)'
;TKFLKYELSNPIGIAAGFDKHGDAVTGLRSLGFSIVEIGSITPEPQLGNPKPRVFRLPEDGAVINRYGFNSEGHDSVLKKIKNIDKA
;
A
#
# COMPACT_ATOMS: atom_id res chain seq x y z
N THR A 1 -14.13 -10.98 12.07
CA THR A 1 -13.01 -11.95 12.07
C THR A 1 -11.96 -11.50 13.05
N LYS A 2 -11.44 -12.39 13.91
CA LYS A 2 -10.34 -12.04 14.83
C LYS A 2 -9.00 -12.27 14.14
N PHE A 3 -8.12 -11.27 14.17
CA PHE A 3 -6.74 -11.40 13.71
C PHE A 3 -5.80 -10.80 14.76
N LEU A 4 -4.98 -11.65 15.38
CA LEU A 4 -4.20 -11.30 16.57
C LEU A 4 -5.13 -10.68 17.64
N LYS A 5 -4.88 -9.44 18.05
CA LYS A 5 -5.70 -8.68 19.02
C LYS A 5 -6.77 -7.79 18.37
N TYR A 6 -6.92 -7.82 17.05
CA TYR A 6 -7.80 -6.94 16.30
C TYR A 6 -9.09 -7.65 15.88
N GLU A 7 -10.22 -6.94 16.01
CA GLU A 7 -11.51 -7.34 15.47
C GLU A 7 -11.69 -6.71 14.09
N LEU A 8 -11.72 -7.53 13.04
CA LEU A 8 -11.91 -7.10 11.66
C LEU A 8 -13.37 -7.24 11.25
N SER A 9 -13.88 -6.27 10.48
CA SER A 9 -15.24 -6.34 9.91
C SER A 9 -15.40 -7.49 8.90
N ASN A 10 -14.32 -7.86 8.20
CA ASN A 10 -14.23 -9.00 7.30
C ASN A 10 -12.75 -9.45 7.15
N PRO A 11 -12.45 -10.60 6.52
CA PRO A 11 -11.08 -11.11 6.42
C PRO A 11 -10.29 -10.55 5.20
N ILE A 12 -10.81 -9.56 4.48
CA ILE A 12 -10.20 -9.06 3.24
C ILE A 12 -9.36 -7.81 3.52
N GLY A 13 -8.15 -7.80 2.97
CA GLY A 13 -7.23 -6.68 3.05
C GLY A 13 -6.56 -6.37 1.72
N ILE A 14 -5.94 -5.18 1.64
CA ILE A 14 -5.08 -4.76 0.53
C ILE A 14 -3.62 -5.03 0.91
N ALA A 15 -2.92 -5.73 0.02
CA ALA A 15 -1.51 -6.03 0.17
C ALA A 15 -0.62 -4.80 -0.07
N ALA A 16 0.58 -4.84 0.51
CA ALA A 16 1.63 -3.87 0.26
C ALA A 16 1.94 -3.70 -1.24
N GLY A 17 2.46 -2.53 -1.58
CA GLY A 17 2.85 -2.15 -2.94
C GLY A 17 1.73 -1.47 -3.73
N PHE A 18 0.48 -1.55 -3.28
CA PHE A 18 -0.65 -0.84 -3.87
C PHE A 18 -0.66 0.65 -3.46
N ASP A 19 -0.80 0.93 -2.16
CA ASP A 19 -0.72 2.28 -1.59
C ASP A 19 0.63 2.49 -0.92
N LYS A 20 1.65 2.85 -1.70
CA LYS A 20 3.03 2.95 -1.22
C LYS A 20 3.26 4.06 -0.19
N HIS A 21 2.48 5.13 -0.23
CA HIS A 21 2.74 6.33 0.57
C HIS A 21 1.58 6.70 1.50
N GLY A 22 0.56 5.84 1.60
CA GLY A 22 -0.62 6.06 2.45
C GLY A 22 -1.56 7.13 1.88
N ASP A 23 -1.59 7.30 0.57
CA ASP A 23 -2.38 8.34 -0.11
C ASP A 23 -3.89 7.98 -0.15
N ALA A 24 -4.26 6.70 -0.01
CA ALA A 24 -5.61 6.20 -0.26
C ALA A 24 -6.22 5.39 0.89
N VAL A 25 -5.58 5.34 2.07
CA VAL A 25 -5.99 4.48 3.20
C VAL A 25 -7.47 4.65 3.57
N THR A 26 -7.95 5.88 3.74
CA THR A 26 -9.36 6.14 4.11
C THR A 26 -10.31 5.64 3.03
N GLY A 27 -10.02 5.91 1.75
CA GLY A 27 -10.83 5.45 0.63
C GLY A 27 -10.87 3.92 0.53
N LEU A 28 -9.74 3.25 0.70
CA LEU A 28 -9.67 1.78 0.72
C LEU A 28 -10.48 1.18 1.88
N ARG A 29 -10.44 1.79 3.07
CA ARG A 29 -11.30 1.39 4.19
C ARG A 29 -12.78 1.59 3.86
N SER A 30 -13.16 2.71 3.23
CA SER A 30 -14.53 2.97 2.79
C SER A 30 -15.02 2.00 1.71
N LEU A 31 -14.13 1.44 0.89
CA LEU A 31 -14.45 0.36 -0.05
C LEU A 31 -14.67 -1.00 0.63
N GLY A 32 -14.40 -1.11 1.94
CA GLY A 32 -14.70 -2.29 2.74
C GLY A 32 -13.48 -3.14 3.11
N PHE A 33 -12.26 -2.74 2.75
CA PHE A 33 -11.06 -3.46 3.21
C PHE A 33 -10.85 -3.27 4.70
N SER A 34 -10.76 -4.37 5.46
CA SER A 34 -10.53 -4.31 6.91
C SER A 34 -9.07 -4.07 7.29
N ILE A 35 -8.14 -4.40 6.39
CA ILE A 35 -6.70 -4.19 6.54
C ILE A 35 -6.18 -3.48 5.29
N VAL A 36 -5.37 -2.44 5.47
CA VAL A 36 -4.63 -1.78 4.38
C VAL A 36 -3.16 -1.78 4.76
N GLU A 37 -2.36 -2.55 4.04
CA GLU A 37 -0.91 -2.57 4.22
C GLU A 37 -0.26 -1.56 3.27
N ILE A 38 0.18 -0.41 3.80
CA ILE A 38 0.87 0.61 3.00
C ILE A 38 2.33 0.22 2.74
N GLY A 39 2.96 0.89 1.78
CA GLY A 39 4.39 0.71 1.48
C GLY A 39 4.65 -0.22 0.31
N SER A 40 5.84 -0.83 0.18
CA SER A 40 6.98 -0.74 1.08
C SER A 40 7.61 0.66 1.07
N ILE A 41 7.85 1.20 2.27
CA ILE A 41 8.47 2.51 2.50
C ILE A 41 9.93 2.26 2.89
N THR A 42 10.83 3.04 2.29
CA THR A 42 12.26 3.03 2.63
C THR A 42 12.61 4.15 3.60
N PRO A 43 13.74 4.05 4.34
CA PRO A 43 14.17 5.15 5.19
C PRO A 43 14.34 6.46 4.42
N GLU A 44 15.18 6.41 3.39
CA GLU A 44 15.41 7.53 2.48
C GLU A 44 14.54 7.42 1.21
N PRO A 45 14.19 8.55 0.56
CA PRO A 45 13.47 8.53 -0.69
C PRO A 45 14.28 7.87 -1.81
N GLN A 46 13.59 7.14 -2.70
CA GLN A 46 14.20 6.61 -3.91
C GLN A 46 13.16 6.46 -5.03
N LEU A 47 13.61 6.71 -6.27
CA LEU A 47 12.74 6.66 -7.45
C LEU A 47 12.34 5.22 -7.85
N GLY A 48 13.14 4.23 -7.43
CA GLY A 48 13.09 2.85 -7.92
C GLY A 48 13.61 2.70 -9.35
N ASN A 49 13.37 1.54 -9.97
CA ASN A 49 13.92 1.21 -11.28
C ASN A 49 13.30 2.07 -12.42
N PRO A 50 14.00 2.34 -13.53
CA PRO A 50 13.43 3.06 -14.69
C PRO A 50 12.16 2.40 -15.26
N LYS A 51 11.25 3.21 -15.82
CA LYS A 51 10.06 2.73 -16.55
C LYS A 51 10.44 2.24 -17.96
N PRO A 52 9.68 1.31 -18.57
CA PRO A 52 8.52 0.59 -18.03
C PRO A 52 8.94 -0.47 -17.01
N ARG A 53 8.14 -0.68 -15.95
CA ARG A 53 8.49 -1.53 -14.79
C ARG A 53 7.34 -2.30 -14.16
N VAL A 54 6.15 -2.26 -14.77
CA VAL A 54 4.98 -3.05 -14.42
C VAL A 54 4.29 -3.45 -15.71
N PHE A 55 3.92 -4.72 -15.80
CA PHE A 55 3.38 -5.35 -17.00
C PHE A 55 2.22 -6.23 -16.58
N ARG A 56 1.06 -6.06 -17.22
CA ARG A 56 -0.10 -6.93 -17.02
C ARG A 56 -0.08 -8.02 -18.08
N LEU A 57 -0.41 -9.23 -17.67
CA LEU A 57 -0.57 -10.40 -18.54
C LEU A 57 -2.03 -10.85 -18.40
N PRO A 58 -2.96 -10.26 -19.16
CA PRO A 58 -4.40 -10.47 -18.96
C PRO A 58 -4.84 -11.92 -19.21
N GLU A 59 -4.22 -12.59 -20.18
CA GLU A 59 -4.50 -13.98 -20.53
C GLU A 59 -4.19 -14.94 -19.35
N ASP A 60 -3.17 -14.61 -18.56
CA ASP A 60 -2.77 -15.37 -17.37
C ASP A 60 -3.42 -14.86 -16.08
N GLY A 61 -4.18 -13.76 -16.13
CA GLY A 61 -4.66 -13.07 -14.93
C GLY A 61 -3.53 -12.58 -14.02
N ALA A 62 -2.36 -12.24 -14.58
CA ALA A 62 -1.13 -12.01 -13.83
C ALA A 62 -0.53 -10.61 -14.02
N VAL A 63 0.40 -10.26 -13.12
CA VAL A 63 1.19 -9.03 -13.17
C VAL A 63 2.64 -9.32 -12.85
N ILE A 64 3.56 -8.82 -13.68
CA ILE A 64 5.00 -8.82 -13.39
C ILE A 64 5.42 -7.38 -13.11
N ASN A 65 6.18 -7.18 -12.03
CA ASN A 65 6.73 -5.87 -11.70
C ASN A 65 8.20 -5.96 -11.26
N ARG A 66 8.90 -4.86 -11.47
CA ARG A 66 10.27 -4.64 -11.02
C ARG A 66 10.42 -3.21 -10.54
N TYR A 67 9.59 -2.81 -9.58
CA TYR A 67 9.54 -1.42 -9.10
C TYR A 67 10.86 -0.97 -8.44
N GLY A 68 11.52 -1.86 -7.69
CA GLY A 68 12.72 -1.52 -6.93
C GLY A 68 12.44 -0.53 -5.80
N PHE A 69 11.40 -0.81 -4.98
CA PHE A 69 11.04 -0.02 -3.80
C PHE A 69 10.97 1.51 -4.01
N ASN A 70 10.35 1.96 -5.11
CA ASN A 70 10.04 3.39 -5.27
C ASN A 70 9.22 3.90 -4.06
N SER A 71 9.72 4.94 -3.40
CA SER A 71 9.28 5.42 -2.08
C SER A 71 9.65 6.89 -1.91
N GLU A 72 8.77 7.68 -1.28
CA GLU A 72 9.04 9.08 -0.88
C GLU A 72 9.84 9.21 0.43
N GLY A 73 10.25 8.10 1.05
CA GLY A 73 10.95 8.08 2.34
C GLY A 73 10.01 8.08 3.55
N HIS A 74 10.47 7.59 4.69
CA HIS A 74 9.59 7.41 5.86
C HIS A 74 9.11 8.74 6.44
N ASP A 75 9.93 9.80 6.36
CA ASP A 75 9.58 11.10 6.91
C ASP A 75 8.41 11.75 6.16
N SER A 76 8.39 11.61 4.83
CA SER A 76 7.27 12.07 3.99
C SER A 76 6.00 11.30 4.31
N VAL A 77 6.10 9.97 4.32
CA VAL A 77 4.92 9.10 4.54
C VAL A 77 4.36 9.26 5.94
N LEU A 78 5.21 9.35 6.97
CA LEU A 78 4.77 9.58 8.35
C LEU A 78 3.94 10.86 8.46
N LYS A 79 4.35 11.96 7.81
CA LYS A 79 3.58 13.22 7.81
C LYS A 79 2.19 13.04 7.21
N LYS A 80 2.07 12.26 6.13
CA LYS A 80 0.77 11.95 5.48
C LYS A 80 -0.13 11.12 6.41
N ILE A 81 0.40 10.05 6.98
CA ILE A 81 -0.42 9.07 7.70
C ILE A 81 -0.75 9.45 9.15
N LYS A 82 -0.02 10.40 9.74
CA LYS A 82 -0.15 10.79 11.15
C LYS A 82 -1.57 11.18 11.58
N ASN A 83 -2.42 11.61 10.66
CA ASN A 83 -3.77 12.06 10.97
C ASN A 83 -4.88 11.21 10.32
N ILE A 84 -4.56 10.05 9.75
CA ILE A 84 -5.57 9.21 9.06
C ILE A 84 -6.68 8.75 10.00
N ASP A 85 -6.36 8.45 11.27
CA ASP A 85 -7.36 8.00 12.27
C ASP A 85 -8.07 9.15 13.00
N LYS A 86 -7.86 10.41 12.59
CA LYS A 86 -8.56 11.58 13.16
C LYS A 86 -9.73 12.06 12.28
N ALA A 87 -9.96 11.40 11.15
CA ALA A 87 -10.99 11.73 10.17
C ALA A 87 -12.17 10.75 10.23
#